data_AF-A0AAW4AFG3-F1
#
_entry.id   AF-A0AAW4AFG3-F1
#
_cell.length_a   1.000
_cell.length_b   1.000
_cell.length_c   1.000
_cell.angle_alpha   90.00
_cell.angle_beta   90.00
_cell.angle_gamma   90.00
#
_symmetry.space_group_name_H-M   'P 1'
#
loop_
_entity.id
_entity.type
_entity.pdbx_description
1 polymer ?
#
loop_
_entity_poly.entity_id
_entity_poly.type
_entity_poly.pdbx_seq_one_letter_code
_entity_poly.pdbx_strand_id
1 'polypeptide(L)'
;MPCNQTHIRRLDESVLTNLSNHQMHENGRHKCCQCAYNSGYEQGRQLRNSIHLNIDELGDSQARADGRHKSVHQAFALGYSHGIRDFIALDQ
;
A
#
# COMPACT_ATOMS: atom_id res chain seq x y z
N MET A 1 -9.27 -7.61 -13.03
CA MET A 1 -7.95 -8.28 -13.09
C MET A 1 -7.23 -8.00 -11.79
N PRO A 2 -6.83 -9.03 -11.03
CA PRO A 2 -5.97 -8.86 -9.86
C PRO A 2 -4.54 -8.48 -10.26
N CYS A 3 -3.81 -7.87 -9.33
CA CYS A 3 -2.38 -7.61 -9.50
C CYS A 3 -1.60 -8.92 -9.72
N ASN A 4 -0.54 -8.89 -10.52
CA ASN A 4 0.36 -10.03 -10.75
C ASN A 4 1.68 -9.93 -9.96
N GLN A 5 1.91 -8.84 -9.23
CA GLN A 5 3.09 -8.71 -8.38
C GLN A 5 2.96 -9.54 -7.10
N THR A 6 4.10 -10.01 -6.60
CA THR A 6 4.15 -10.75 -5.34
C THR A 6 3.95 -9.79 -4.16
N HIS A 7 2.84 -9.95 -3.46
CA HIS A 7 2.59 -9.26 -2.20
C HIS A 7 3.11 -10.09 -1.03
N ILE A 8 4.26 -9.72 -0.47
CA ILE A 8 4.87 -10.40 0.70
C ILE A 8 3.88 -10.44 1.87
N ARG A 9 3.20 -9.31 2.11
CA ARG A 9 2.06 -9.25 3.02
C ARG A 9 0.79 -9.15 2.19
N ARG A 10 -0.10 -10.14 2.37
CA ARG A 10 -1.44 -10.14 1.80
C ARG A 10 -2.39 -9.58 2.84
N LEU A 11 -3.07 -8.51 2.47
CA LEU A 11 -4.12 -7.91 3.28
C LEU A 11 -5.46 -8.52 2.94
N ASP A 12 -6.32 -8.59 3.95
CA ASP A 12 -7.75 -8.80 3.75
C ASP A 12 -8.38 -7.55 3.09
N GLU A 13 -9.48 -7.76 2.35
CA GLU A 13 -10.26 -6.71 1.68
C GLU A 13 -10.60 -5.57 2.65
N SER A 14 -10.91 -5.89 3.90
CA SER A 14 -11.30 -4.95 4.95
C SER A 14 -10.25 -3.87 5.28
N VAL A 15 -8.96 -4.16 5.09
CA VAL A 15 -7.87 -3.22 5.46
C VAL A 15 -7.81 -2.05 4.47
N LEU A 16 -8.10 -2.30 3.20
CA LEU A 16 -8.03 -1.29 2.14
C LEU A 16 -9.40 -0.66 1.82
N THR A 17 -10.51 -1.30 2.23
CA THR A 17 -11.87 -0.80 1.92
C THR A 17 -12.20 0.54 2.55
N ASN A 18 -11.63 0.85 3.72
CA ASN A 18 -11.83 2.11 4.44
C ASN A 18 -11.06 3.30 3.86
N LEU A 19 -10.16 3.05 2.90
CA LEU A 19 -9.43 4.13 2.23
C LEU A 19 -10.38 4.98 1.38
N SER A 20 -10.05 6.25 1.24
CA SER A 20 -10.74 7.17 0.34
C SER A 20 -10.54 6.75 -1.11
N ASN A 21 -11.58 6.93 -1.92
CA ASN A 21 -11.46 6.71 -3.35
C ASN A 21 -10.60 7.82 -3.97
N HIS A 22 -9.69 7.47 -4.86
CA HIS A 22 -8.87 8.42 -5.61
C HIS A 22 -8.61 7.88 -7.02
N GLN A 23 -9.00 8.64 -8.05
CA GLN A 23 -9.06 8.19 -9.44
C GLN A 23 -8.37 9.14 -10.43
N MET A 24 -7.55 10.06 -9.94
CA MET A 24 -6.77 10.93 -10.82
C MET A 24 -5.71 10.11 -11.56
N HIS A 25 -5.63 10.29 -12.88
CA HIS A 25 -4.83 9.48 -13.79
C HIS A 25 -3.35 9.35 -13.35
N GLU A 26 -2.73 10.46 -12.95
CA GLU A 26 -1.31 10.52 -12.59
C GLU A 26 -1.02 10.10 -11.14
N ASN A 27 -2.05 9.96 -10.30
CA ASN A 27 -1.89 9.69 -8.87
C ASN A 27 -2.20 8.24 -8.51
N GLY A 28 -1.84 7.31 -9.39
CA GLY A 28 -2.01 5.88 -9.21
C GLY A 28 -3.39 5.34 -9.62
N ARG A 29 -4.06 5.96 -10.58
CA ARG A 29 -5.25 5.35 -11.20
C ARG A 29 -4.86 3.97 -11.73
N HIS A 30 -5.67 2.96 -11.40
CA HIS A 30 -5.44 1.56 -11.76
C HIS A 30 -4.23 0.88 -11.12
N LYS A 31 -3.47 1.59 -10.26
CA LYS A 31 -2.38 0.98 -9.52
C LYS A 31 -2.90 0.20 -8.32
N CYS A 32 -2.21 -0.89 -8.01
CA CYS A 32 -2.52 -1.80 -6.91
C CYS A 32 -2.23 -1.13 -5.56
N CYS A 33 -3.24 -0.98 -4.71
CA CYS A 33 -3.06 -0.41 -3.37
C CYS A 33 -2.31 -1.38 -2.44
N GLN A 34 -2.37 -2.69 -2.69
CA GLN A 34 -1.61 -3.66 -1.90
C GLN A 34 -0.09 -3.57 -2.17
N CYS A 35 0.33 -3.29 -3.42
CA CYS A 35 1.72 -2.96 -3.73
C CYS A 35 2.18 -1.72 -2.95
N ALA A 36 1.37 -0.65 -2.99
CA ALA A 36 1.68 0.60 -2.32
C ALA A 36 1.77 0.41 -0.79
N TYR A 37 0.84 -0.33 -0.20
CA TYR A 37 0.89 -0.69 1.21
C TYR A 37 2.18 -1.45 1.56
N ASN A 38 2.55 -2.47 0.78
CA ASN A 38 3.74 -3.27 1.08
C ASN A 38 5.02 -2.44 0.99
N SER A 39 5.13 -1.56 0.00
CA SER A 39 6.24 -0.60 -0.10
C SER A 39 6.32 0.31 1.12
N GLY A 40 5.18 0.87 1.56
CA GLY A 40 5.13 1.68 2.77
C GLY A 40 5.53 0.89 4.02
N TYR A 41 4.96 -0.30 4.18
CA TYR A 41 5.21 -1.19 5.31
C TYR A 41 6.68 -1.57 5.46
N GLU A 42 7.35 -1.90 4.36
CA GLU A 42 8.78 -2.19 4.38
C GLU A 42 9.60 -0.98 4.83
N GLN A 43 9.31 0.20 4.29
CA GLN A 43 10.00 1.44 4.69
C GLN A 43 9.74 1.79 6.17
N GLY A 44 8.52 1.51 6.66
CA GLY A 44 8.13 1.71 8.06
C GLY A 44 8.87 0.80 9.02
N ARG A 45 9.05 -0.48 8.67
CA ARG A 45 9.84 -1.43 9.46
C ARG A 45 11.32 -1.08 9.54
N GLN A 46 11.82 -0.26 8.63
CA GLN A 46 13.19 0.24 8.62
C GLN A 46 13.31 1.62 9.27
N LEU A 47 12.21 2.18 9.79
CA LEU A 47 12.12 3.54 10.34
C LEU A 47 12.75 4.60 9.42
N ARG A 48 12.52 4.50 8.11
CA ARG A 48 13.10 5.46 7.14
C ARG A 48 12.55 6.86 7.38
N ASN A 49 13.43 7.80 7.72
CA ASN A 49 13.05 9.21 7.86
C ASN A 49 12.62 9.87 6.54
N SER A 50 13.17 9.40 5.41
CA SER A 50 12.78 9.81 4.07
C SER A 50 11.99 8.68 3.42
N ILE A 51 10.68 8.87 3.28
CA ILE A 51 9.76 7.90 2.68
C ILE A 51 9.42 8.30 1.25
N HIS A 52 9.33 7.32 0.36
CA HIS A 52 9.02 7.57 -1.04
C HIS A 52 8.06 6.52 -1.58
N LEU A 53 6.97 6.98 -2.19
CA LEU A 53 6.07 6.14 -2.98
C LEU A 53 6.44 6.26 -4.45
N ASN A 54 7.04 5.22 -5.01
CA ASN A 54 7.24 5.13 -6.46
C ASN A 54 5.98 4.52 -7.10
N ILE A 55 5.17 5.35 -7.77
CA ILE A 55 3.90 4.93 -8.38
C ILE A 55 4.14 4.06 -9.63
N ASP A 56 5.22 4.30 -10.35
CA ASP A 56 5.53 3.61 -11.62
C ASP A 56 5.92 2.15 -11.40
N GLU A 57 6.48 1.83 -10.23
CA GLU A 57 6.82 0.47 -9.82
C GLU A 57 5.61 -0.36 -9.35
N LEU A 58 4.46 0.30 -9.09
CA LEU A 58 3.27 -0.40 -8.66
C LEU A 58 2.67 -1.22 -9.81
N GLY A 59 2.33 -2.47 -9.53
CA GLY A 59 1.54 -3.29 -10.43
C GLY A 59 0.16 -2.68 -10.69
N ASP A 60 -0.42 -2.99 -11.84
CA ASP A 60 -1.79 -2.58 -12.14
C ASP A 60 -2.80 -3.57 -11.52
N SER A 61 -3.91 -3.06 -11.01
CA SER A 61 -5.04 -3.89 -10.56
C SER A 61 -6.38 -3.22 -10.77
N GLN A 62 -7.37 -4.04 -11.10
CA GLN A 62 -8.80 -3.71 -11.15
C GLN A 62 -9.62 -4.57 -10.18
N ALA A 63 -8.97 -5.37 -9.33
CA ALA A 63 -9.67 -6.25 -8.37
C ALA A 63 -10.03 -5.48 -7.10
N ARG A 64 -11.23 -5.74 -6.55
CA ARG A 64 -11.69 -5.12 -5.29
C ARG A 64 -10.73 -5.40 -4.13
N ALA A 65 -10.24 -6.64 -4.05
CA ALA A 65 -9.23 -7.11 -3.09
C ALA A 65 -7.95 -6.27 -3.01
N ASP A 66 -7.55 -5.65 -4.12
CA ASP A 66 -6.33 -4.83 -4.18
C ASP A 66 -6.60 -3.34 -3.92
N GLY A 67 -7.74 -3.01 -3.31
CA GLY A 67 -8.15 -1.62 -3.06
C GLY A 67 -8.59 -0.92 -4.35
N ARG A 68 -9.45 -1.56 -5.15
CA ARG A 68 -9.97 -0.94 -6.39
C ARG A 68 -10.53 0.45 -6.13
N HIS A 69 -10.06 1.39 -6.93
CA HIS A 69 -10.39 2.81 -6.87
C HIS A 69 -9.93 3.57 -5.62
N LYS A 70 -9.17 2.93 -4.74
CA LYS A 70 -8.65 3.54 -3.51
C LYS A 70 -7.38 4.32 -3.77
N SER A 71 -7.06 5.22 -2.84
CA SER A 71 -5.83 6.00 -2.89
C SER A 71 -4.62 5.12 -2.57
N VAL A 72 -3.74 4.93 -3.56
CA VAL A 72 -2.43 4.28 -3.35
C VAL A 72 -1.56 5.05 -2.35
N HIS A 73 -1.75 6.37 -2.24
CA HIS A 73 -1.02 7.20 -1.28
C HIS A 73 -1.46 6.92 0.16
N GLN A 74 -2.77 6.81 0.40
CA GLN A 74 -3.26 6.41 1.72
C GLN A 74 -2.89 4.95 2.04
N ALA A 75 -2.92 4.05 1.05
CA ALA A 75 -2.47 2.68 1.24
C ALA A 75 -0.99 2.61 1.64
N PHE A 76 -0.13 3.38 0.97
CA PHE A 76 1.28 3.52 1.32
C PHE A 76 1.48 4.07 2.73
N ALA A 77 0.81 5.17 3.09
CA ALA A 77 0.91 5.77 4.41
C ALA A 77 0.42 4.82 5.52
N LEU A 78 -0.66 4.09 5.27
CA LEU A 78 -1.18 3.06 6.18
C LEU A 78 -0.16 1.94 6.37
N GLY A 79 0.43 1.46 5.27
CA GLY A 79 1.51 0.48 5.31
C GLY A 79 2.67 0.96 6.17
N TYR A 80 3.16 2.17 5.93
CA TYR A 80 4.26 2.77 6.69
C TYR A 80 3.96 2.86 8.19
N SER A 81 2.78 3.35 8.56
CA SER A 81 2.32 3.39 9.96
C SER A 81 2.30 2.00 10.61
N HIS A 82 1.80 0.99 9.89
CA HIS A 82 1.78 -0.39 10.37
C HIS A 82 3.19 -0.97 10.52
N GLY A 83 4.09 -0.68 9.58
CA GLY A 83 5.49 -1.12 9.65
C GLY A 83 6.22 -0.56 10.87
N ILE A 84 6.00 0.71 11.21
CA ILE A 84 6.53 1.32 12.43
C ILE A 84 6.00 0.61 13.68
N ARG A 85 4.67 0.38 13.73
CA ARG A 85 4.05 -0.30 14.87
C ARG A 85 4.64 -1.69 15.09
N ASP A 86 4.78 -2.46 14.02
CA ASP A 86 5.35 -3.81 14.08
C ASP A 86 6.84 -3.77 14.46
N PHE A 87 7.62 -2.77 14.03
CA PHE A 87 9.00 -2.58 14.50
C PHE A 87 9.05 -2.34 16.01
N ILE A 88 8.27 -1.39 16.52
CA ILE A 88 8.25 -1.04 17.95
C ILE A 88 7.80 -2.23 18.80
N ALA A 89 6.81 -2.99 18.34
CA ALA A 89 6.29 -4.15 19.06
C ALA A 89 7.29 -5.33 19.11
N LEU A 90 8.24 -5.42 18.18
CA LEU A 90 9.30 -6.43 18.20
C LEU A 90 10.48 -6.05 19.10
N ASP A 91 10.60 -4.77 19.46
CA ASP A 91 11.64 -4.22 20.34
C ASP A 91 11.22 -4.21 21.82
N GLN A 92 10.01 -4.68 22.14
CA GLN A 92 9.46 -4.86 23.49
C GLN A 92 9.48 -6.33 23.91
#